data_AF-A0A7X7PJ14-F1
#
_entry.id   AF-A0A7X7PJ14-F1
#
_cell.length_a   1.000
_cell.length_b   1.000
_cell.length_c   1.000
_cell.angle_alpha   90.00
_cell.angle_beta   90.00
_cell.angle_gamma   90.00
#
_symmetry.space_group_name_H-M   'P 1'
#
loop_
_entity.id
_entity.type
_entity.pdbx_description
1 polymer ?
#
loop_
_entity_poly.entity_id
_entity_poly.type
_entity_poly.pdbx_seq_one_letter_code
_entity_poly.pdbx_strand_id
1 'polypeptide(L)'
;FTVEVSPHVPSRAYVAGHRMLLGDYKPYAYVTEDYGQTWRSITDGIPEGDFALTIREDVVQPGLLYLGTEKRVWVSFNNGRSWRSLQQNMPIVQIADIASTREDIAIATHGRSFYIMYDVAPLRALARTNGEVAPVALFPPNPAERAVERGASIYYYLSQPADSVTLEFLDEQGNVIRTFTGTSADSAGPAQGGGGRFAGGDTRPSTKAGLNRFLWDMRYPGFTDFEGMIMWAAGNRGPMAVPGTYQVRLTANGQTQTQPLEIRMDPRLEGEVTIEDLRERHELAMQVLERVSEANEAVILSRDVKAQVDDRLAKTDVAQIEEVGQRVKTKISDVEGRIYQVRNQSSQDPLNYPIMLNNKLASLLALIERGEYRPTDQMYEVFESLSGRLDEELNALNLIIATDLAELNRLLEQNGLEQVRAEQKGKVTT
;
A
#
# COMPACT_ATOMS: atom_id res chain seq x y z
N PHE A 1 -35.06 -17.13 21.18
CA PHE A 1 -35.42 -15.73 20.89
C PHE A 1 -34.32 -14.85 21.44
N THR A 2 -34.10 -13.69 20.84
CA THR A 2 -33.01 -12.77 21.18
C THR A 2 -33.61 -11.40 21.42
N VAL A 3 -33.14 -10.70 22.45
CA VAL A 3 -33.47 -9.31 22.74
C VAL A 3 -32.18 -8.51 22.66
N GLU A 4 -32.19 -7.43 21.90
CA GLU A 4 -31.07 -6.50 21.72
C GLU A 4 -31.51 -5.12 22.16
N VAL A 5 -30.94 -4.60 23.24
CA VAL A 5 -31.15 -3.20 23.65
C VAL A 5 -30.22 -2.34 22.83
N SER A 6 -30.72 -1.23 22.27
CA SER A 6 -29.89 -0.35 21.48
C SER A 6 -28.77 0.26 22.34
N PRO A 7 -27.50 0.16 21.94
CA PRO A 7 -26.42 0.88 22.62
C PRO A 7 -26.45 2.40 22.34
N HIS A 8 -27.32 2.85 21.43
CA HIS A 8 -27.36 4.24 20.95
C HIS A 8 -28.60 5.00 21.39
N VAL A 9 -29.75 4.33 21.52
CA VAL A 9 -31.05 4.95 21.81
C VAL A 9 -31.72 4.27 23.01
N PRO A 10 -31.78 4.92 24.19
CA PRO A 10 -32.28 4.28 25.41
C PRO A 10 -33.72 3.72 25.33
N SER A 11 -34.58 4.31 24.50
CA SER A 11 -35.97 3.86 24.36
C SER A 11 -36.16 2.70 23.39
N ARG A 12 -35.09 2.25 22.73
CA ARG A 12 -35.13 1.30 21.63
C ARG A 12 -34.65 -0.09 22.02
N ALA A 13 -35.40 -1.10 21.61
CA ALA A 13 -34.97 -2.49 21.64
C ALA A 13 -35.47 -3.26 20.42
N TYR A 14 -34.74 -4.29 20.04
CA TYR A 14 -35.08 -5.21 18.96
C TYR A 14 -35.30 -6.61 19.52
N VAL A 15 -36.21 -7.36 18.89
CA VAL A 15 -36.48 -8.77 19.24
C VAL A 15 -36.49 -9.62 17.99
N ALA A 16 -35.79 -10.75 18.03
CA ALA A 16 -35.87 -11.81 17.03
C ALA A 16 -36.42 -13.09 17.67
N GLY A 17 -37.35 -13.77 16.99
CA GLY A 17 -37.96 -15.00 17.47
C GLY A 17 -38.33 -15.95 16.34
N HIS A 18 -38.71 -17.17 16.70
CA HIS A 18 -39.16 -18.18 15.76
C HIS A 18 -40.18 -19.11 16.41
N ARG A 19 -41.01 -19.74 15.57
CA ARG A 19 -42.04 -20.70 15.96
C ARG A 19 -41.83 -22.04 15.25
N MET A 20 -40.57 -22.35 14.91
CA MET A 20 -40.20 -23.51 14.07
C MET A 20 -40.77 -24.85 14.59
N LEU A 21 -40.80 -25.05 15.91
CA LEU A 21 -41.33 -26.28 16.53
C LEU A 21 -42.85 -26.42 16.40
N LEU A 22 -43.54 -25.35 16.00
CA LEU A 22 -44.97 -25.33 15.69
C LEU A 22 -45.23 -25.42 14.17
N GLY A 23 -44.20 -25.69 13.36
CA GLY A 23 -44.30 -25.72 11.90
C GLY A 23 -44.43 -24.35 11.25
N ASP A 24 -44.16 -23.26 11.99
CA ASP A 24 -44.21 -21.90 11.49
C ASP A 24 -42.80 -21.34 11.30
N TYR A 25 -42.42 -21.21 10.03
CA TYR A 25 -41.10 -20.79 9.57
C TYR A 25 -41.06 -19.34 9.09
N LYS A 26 -42.05 -18.51 9.46
CA LYS A 26 -42.03 -17.07 9.15
C LYS A 26 -40.90 -16.37 9.90
N PRO A 27 -40.25 -15.35 9.29
CA PRO A 27 -39.36 -14.48 10.03
C PRO A 27 -40.16 -13.66 11.05
N TYR A 28 -39.69 -13.63 12.29
CA TYR A 28 -40.25 -12.76 13.33
C TYR A 28 -39.14 -11.88 13.88
N ALA A 29 -39.13 -10.62 13.48
CA ALA A 29 -38.27 -9.59 14.01
C ALA A 29 -39.09 -8.31 14.26
N TYR A 30 -38.89 -7.68 15.41
CA TYR A 30 -39.64 -6.50 15.84
C TYR A 30 -38.72 -5.44 16.44
N VAL A 31 -39.15 -4.17 16.38
CA VAL A 31 -38.52 -3.05 17.07
C VAL A 31 -39.56 -2.33 17.93
N THR A 32 -39.13 -1.89 19.11
CA THR A 32 -39.82 -0.89 19.93
C THR A 32 -38.97 0.38 19.99
N GLU A 33 -39.62 1.54 20.06
CA GLU A 33 -38.97 2.86 20.21
C GLU A 33 -39.44 3.58 21.48
N ASP A 34 -40.30 2.94 22.27
CA ASP A 34 -41.05 3.53 23.38
C ASP A 34 -41.01 2.66 24.64
N TYR A 35 -39.86 2.03 24.90
CA TYR A 35 -39.62 1.16 26.06
C TYR A 35 -40.54 -0.07 26.11
N GLY A 36 -40.93 -0.60 24.93
CA GLY A 36 -41.70 -1.83 24.80
C GLY A 36 -43.21 -1.67 24.84
N GLN A 37 -43.73 -0.43 24.83
CA GLN A 37 -45.18 -0.18 24.80
C GLN A 37 -45.78 -0.59 23.45
N THR A 38 -45.08 -0.31 22.35
CA THR A 38 -45.49 -0.72 21.00
C THR A 38 -44.35 -1.44 20.27
N TRP A 39 -44.74 -2.36 19.38
CA TRP A 39 -43.82 -3.18 18.59
C TRP A 39 -44.21 -3.17 17.12
N ARG A 40 -43.25 -2.87 16.26
CA ARG A 40 -43.42 -2.85 14.80
C ARG A 40 -42.61 -3.97 14.17
N SER A 41 -43.22 -4.72 13.25
CA SER A 41 -42.50 -5.73 12.47
C SER A 41 -41.43 -5.08 11.58
N ILE A 42 -40.28 -5.73 11.49
CA ILE A 42 -39.10 -5.30 10.70
C ILE A 42 -38.57 -6.47 9.87
N THR A 43 -39.43 -7.14 9.09
CA THR A 43 -39.07 -8.34 8.31
C THR A 43 -39.12 -8.14 6.80
N ASP A 44 -39.25 -6.90 6.33
CA ASP A 44 -39.38 -6.61 4.90
C ASP A 44 -38.10 -6.99 4.11
N GLY A 45 -38.28 -7.71 3.01
CA GLY A 45 -37.19 -8.28 2.21
C GLY A 45 -36.67 -9.65 2.67
N ILE A 46 -37.13 -10.18 3.81
CA ILE A 46 -36.77 -11.54 4.27
C ILE A 46 -37.81 -12.55 3.75
N PRO A 47 -37.40 -13.60 3.02
CA PRO A 47 -38.31 -14.61 2.49
C PRO A 47 -39.05 -15.37 3.59
N GLU A 48 -40.29 -15.78 3.29
CA GLU A 48 -40.97 -16.79 4.09
C GLU A 48 -40.15 -18.09 4.11
N GLY A 49 -40.10 -18.75 5.27
CA GLY A 49 -39.29 -19.96 5.45
C GLY A 49 -37.83 -19.69 5.81
N ASP A 50 -37.43 -18.44 6.09
CA ASP A 50 -36.12 -18.08 6.62
C ASP A 50 -36.28 -17.42 8.00
N PHE A 51 -36.63 -18.24 9.00
CA PHE A 51 -37.01 -17.75 10.32
C PHE A 51 -35.82 -17.08 11.05
N ALA A 52 -36.14 -16.05 11.84
CA ALA A 52 -35.16 -15.26 12.57
C ALA A 52 -34.71 -15.96 13.86
N LEU A 53 -33.41 -15.84 14.19
CA LEU A 53 -32.82 -16.41 15.40
C LEU A 53 -32.21 -15.34 16.29
N THR A 54 -31.40 -14.47 15.70
CA THR A 54 -30.65 -13.42 16.40
C THR A 54 -30.77 -12.10 15.65
N ILE A 55 -30.73 -11.00 16.39
CA ILE A 55 -30.64 -9.63 15.88
C ILE A 55 -29.63 -8.86 16.71
N ARG A 56 -28.74 -8.11 16.05
CA ARG A 56 -27.73 -7.26 16.69
C ARG A 56 -27.71 -5.89 16.02
N GLU A 57 -27.57 -4.84 16.82
CA GLU A 57 -27.25 -3.51 16.31
C GLU A 57 -25.73 -3.32 16.30
N ASP A 58 -25.22 -2.63 15.29
CA ASP A 58 -23.79 -2.32 15.22
C ASP A 58 -23.39 -1.42 16.39
N VAL A 59 -22.26 -1.73 17.03
CA VAL A 59 -21.81 -1.02 18.25
C VAL A 59 -21.34 0.41 18.00
N VAL A 60 -21.12 0.81 16.74
CA VAL A 60 -20.63 2.15 16.36
C VAL A 60 -21.69 2.94 15.61
N GLN A 61 -22.44 2.31 14.71
CA GLN A 61 -23.34 2.98 13.78
C GLN A 61 -24.81 2.71 14.11
N PRO A 62 -25.56 3.69 14.65
CA PRO A 62 -26.97 3.51 14.97
C PRO A 62 -27.78 3.16 13.72
N GLY A 63 -28.69 2.22 13.88
CA GLY A 63 -29.60 1.75 12.82
C GLY A 63 -29.00 0.85 11.76
N LEU A 64 -27.72 0.50 11.85
CA LEU A 64 -27.13 -0.63 11.14
C LEU A 64 -27.42 -1.91 11.93
N LEU A 65 -28.20 -2.81 11.35
CA LEU A 65 -28.61 -4.05 11.99
C LEU A 65 -28.09 -5.27 11.23
N TYR A 66 -27.76 -6.31 11.99
CA TYR A 66 -27.46 -7.64 11.48
C TYR A 66 -28.50 -8.62 12.00
N LEU A 67 -29.07 -9.44 11.12
CA LEU A 67 -30.04 -10.47 11.48
C LEU A 67 -29.54 -11.84 11.02
N GLY A 68 -29.39 -12.74 11.97
CA GLY A 68 -29.11 -14.15 11.68
C GLY A 68 -30.40 -14.94 11.59
N THR A 69 -30.53 -15.71 10.50
CA THR A 69 -31.68 -16.56 10.23
C THR A 69 -31.26 -18.01 10.03
N GLU A 70 -32.22 -18.90 9.76
CA GLU A 70 -31.98 -20.31 9.46
C GLU A 70 -31.01 -20.52 8.29
N LYS A 71 -31.02 -19.63 7.30
CA LYS A 71 -30.32 -19.86 6.03
C LYS A 71 -29.16 -18.92 5.78
N ARG A 72 -29.15 -17.73 6.39
CA ARG A 72 -28.16 -16.69 6.07
C ARG A 72 -28.09 -15.57 7.11
N VAL A 73 -27.12 -14.70 6.92
CA VAL A 73 -27.07 -13.39 7.57
C VAL A 73 -27.65 -12.31 6.66
N TRP A 74 -28.40 -11.40 7.26
CA TRP A 74 -28.97 -10.22 6.62
C TRP A 74 -28.41 -8.95 7.25
N VAL A 75 -28.38 -7.88 6.46
CA VAL A 75 -28.02 -6.53 6.92
C VAL A 75 -29.15 -5.56 6.61
N SER A 76 -29.43 -4.65 7.54
CA SER A 76 -30.32 -3.52 7.33
C SER A 76 -29.57 -2.22 7.59
N PHE A 77 -29.67 -1.29 6.64
CA PHE A 77 -29.05 0.03 6.71
C PHE A 77 -30.01 1.10 7.24
N ASN A 78 -31.25 0.73 7.61
CA ASN A 78 -32.33 1.66 7.86
C ASN A 78 -33.24 1.23 9.03
N ASN A 79 -32.63 0.79 10.14
CA ASN A 79 -33.34 0.35 11.36
C ASN A 79 -34.36 -0.78 11.10
N GLY A 80 -33.99 -1.75 10.26
CA GLY A 80 -34.82 -2.94 9.98
C GLY A 80 -36.00 -2.67 9.05
N ARG A 81 -36.11 -1.48 8.43
CA ARG A 81 -37.19 -1.20 7.47
C ARG A 81 -37.10 -2.05 6.21
N SER A 82 -35.88 -2.41 5.79
CA SER A 82 -35.64 -3.35 4.70
C SER A 82 -34.33 -4.11 4.93
N TRP A 83 -34.26 -5.35 4.47
CA TRP A 83 -33.09 -6.22 4.61
C TRP A 83 -32.46 -6.58 3.27
N ARG A 84 -31.13 -6.68 3.26
CA ARG A 84 -30.33 -7.19 2.13
C ARG A 84 -29.49 -8.38 2.60
N SER A 85 -29.29 -9.35 1.72
CA SER A 85 -28.44 -10.50 2.04
C SER A 85 -27.00 -10.05 2.28
N LEU A 86 -26.42 -10.43 3.43
CA LEU A 86 -24.99 -10.27 3.72
C LEU A 86 -24.23 -11.59 3.52
N GLN A 87 -24.86 -12.58 2.88
CA GLN A 87 -24.35 -13.95 2.76
C GLN A 87 -22.97 -14.04 2.08
N GLN A 88 -22.71 -13.23 1.06
CA GLN A 88 -21.47 -13.29 0.25
C GLN A 88 -21.16 -14.74 -0.19
N ASN A 89 -19.98 -15.27 0.12
CA ASN A 89 -19.54 -16.63 -0.18
C ASN A 89 -19.80 -17.62 0.98
N MET A 90 -20.53 -17.24 2.03
CA MET A 90 -20.88 -18.16 3.11
C MET A 90 -21.86 -19.23 2.59
N PRO A 91 -21.77 -20.48 3.08
CA PRO A 91 -22.73 -21.52 2.76
C PRO A 91 -24.08 -21.25 3.42
N ILE A 92 -25.16 -21.77 2.84
CA ILE A 92 -26.49 -21.70 3.45
C ILE A 92 -26.47 -22.53 4.75
N VAL A 93 -26.45 -21.85 5.89
CA VAL A 93 -26.43 -22.43 7.23
C VAL A 93 -27.14 -21.52 8.21
N GLN A 94 -27.58 -22.13 9.32
CA GLN A 94 -28.17 -21.40 10.42
C GLN A 94 -27.14 -20.46 11.07
N ILE A 95 -27.55 -19.21 11.27
CA ILE A 95 -26.77 -18.20 11.99
C ILE A 95 -27.29 -18.14 13.42
N ALA A 96 -26.52 -18.71 14.34
CA ALA A 96 -26.92 -18.89 15.74
C ALA A 96 -26.79 -17.58 16.53
N ASP A 97 -25.71 -16.85 16.32
CA ASP A 97 -25.51 -15.52 16.89
C ASP A 97 -24.56 -14.66 16.07
N ILE A 98 -24.55 -13.35 16.33
CA ILE A 98 -23.63 -12.38 15.75
C ILE A 98 -23.04 -11.55 16.90
N ALA A 99 -21.76 -11.18 16.80
CA ALA A 99 -21.13 -10.21 17.68
C ALA A 99 -20.54 -9.08 16.84
N SER A 100 -20.85 -7.83 17.18
CA SER A 100 -20.29 -6.64 16.54
C SER A 100 -19.18 -6.06 17.40
N THR A 101 -18.03 -5.79 16.79
CA THR A 101 -16.92 -5.08 17.41
C THR A 101 -16.77 -3.72 16.74
N ARG A 102 -15.80 -2.92 17.19
CA ARG A 102 -15.52 -1.62 16.59
C ARG A 102 -15.02 -1.72 15.15
N GLU A 103 -14.55 -2.86 14.66
CA GLU A 103 -13.98 -2.98 13.31
C GLU A 103 -14.60 -4.12 12.49
N ASP A 104 -15.03 -5.18 13.17
CA ASP A 104 -15.43 -6.44 12.55
C ASP A 104 -16.79 -6.91 13.05
N ILE A 105 -17.31 -7.95 12.40
CA ILE A 105 -18.38 -8.78 12.96
C ILE A 105 -17.97 -10.25 12.96
N ALA A 106 -18.26 -10.94 14.06
CA ALA A 106 -18.18 -12.40 14.15
C ALA A 106 -19.57 -13.00 13.98
N ILE A 107 -19.70 -14.00 13.12
CA ILE A 107 -20.96 -14.62 12.71
C ILE A 107 -20.89 -16.10 13.09
N ALA A 108 -21.59 -16.50 14.15
CA ALA A 108 -21.62 -17.88 14.62
C ALA A 108 -22.57 -18.72 13.75
N THR A 109 -22.08 -19.83 13.21
CA THR A 109 -22.82 -20.70 12.29
C THR A 109 -23.02 -22.08 12.87
N HIS A 110 -24.15 -22.70 12.55
CA HIS A 110 -24.40 -24.07 12.93
C HIS A 110 -23.60 -25.05 12.06
N GLY A 111 -22.78 -25.89 12.70
CA GLY A 111 -22.01 -26.95 12.04
C GLY A 111 -20.80 -26.47 11.23
N ARG A 112 -20.44 -25.17 11.27
CA ARG A 112 -19.31 -24.58 10.54
C ARG A 112 -18.49 -23.57 11.35
N SER A 113 -18.45 -23.71 12.68
CA SER A 113 -17.77 -22.78 13.58
C SER A 113 -18.34 -21.35 13.41
N PHE A 114 -17.50 -20.33 13.26
CA PHE A 114 -17.90 -18.96 13.01
C PHE A 114 -17.08 -18.35 11.85
N TYR A 115 -17.61 -17.29 11.25
CA TYR A 115 -16.96 -16.46 10.24
C TYR A 115 -16.63 -15.10 10.83
N ILE A 116 -15.52 -14.48 10.41
CA ILE A 116 -15.23 -13.08 10.69
C ILE A 116 -15.34 -12.32 9.38
N MET A 117 -16.20 -11.29 9.35
CA MET A 117 -16.15 -10.27 8.32
C MET A 117 -15.27 -9.15 8.83
N TYR A 118 -14.05 -9.12 8.30
CA TYR A 118 -13.10 -8.07 8.60
C TYR A 118 -13.52 -6.74 7.97
N ASP A 119 -13.35 -5.66 8.71
CA ASP A 119 -13.59 -4.28 8.30
C ASP A 119 -15.00 -4.01 7.78
N VAL A 120 -15.92 -3.71 8.71
CA VAL A 120 -17.30 -3.32 8.40
C VAL A 120 -17.46 -1.81 8.13
N ALA A 121 -16.38 -1.05 7.95
CA ALA A 121 -16.46 0.38 7.66
C ALA A 121 -17.33 0.71 6.43
N PRO A 122 -17.30 -0.06 5.32
CA PRO A 122 -18.20 0.17 4.19
C PRO A 122 -19.68 0.01 4.57
N LEU A 123 -20.03 -0.97 5.41
CA LEU A 123 -21.40 -1.18 5.86
C LEU A 123 -21.89 -0.02 6.73
N ARG A 124 -21.02 0.51 7.59
CA ARG A 124 -21.34 1.67 8.43
C ARG A 124 -21.50 2.94 7.62
N ALA A 125 -20.64 3.16 6.63
CA ALA A 125 -20.77 4.27 5.71
C ALA A 125 -22.09 4.20 4.92
N LEU A 126 -22.47 3.02 4.43
CA LEU A 126 -23.76 2.81 3.77
C LEU A 126 -24.96 3.02 4.70
N ALA A 127 -24.85 2.67 5.98
CA ALA A 127 -25.94 2.92 6.93
C ALA A 127 -26.22 4.43 7.11
N ARG A 128 -25.21 5.29 7.01
CA ARG A 128 -25.39 6.75 7.08
C ARG A 128 -26.22 7.31 5.93
N THR A 129 -26.29 6.58 4.82
CA THR A 129 -27.08 6.92 3.62
C THR A 129 -28.26 5.98 3.43
N ASN A 130 -28.71 5.26 4.47
CA ASN A 130 -29.79 4.27 4.39
C ASN A 130 -29.60 3.20 3.30
N GLY A 131 -28.35 2.87 2.95
CA GLY A 131 -27.99 1.89 1.93
C GLY A 131 -27.95 2.42 0.50
N GLU A 132 -28.04 3.74 0.32
CA GLU A 132 -27.77 4.42 -0.95
C GLU A 132 -26.26 4.62 -1.14
N VAL A 133 -25.78 4.42 -2.36
CA VAL A 133 -24.36 4.57 -2.70
C VAL A 133 -24.23 5.39 -3.98
N ALA A 134 -23.32 6.36 -3.97
CA ALA A 134 -23.01 7.13 -5.16
C ALA A 134 -22.38 6.24 -6.25
N PRO A 135 -22.45 6.62 -7.54
CA PRO A 135 -21.84 5.85 -8.63
C PRO A 135 -20.35 5.55 -8.44
N VAL A 136 -19.63 6.48 -7.80
CA VAL A 136 -18.27 6.28 -7.29
C VAL A 136 -18.30 6.65 -5.81
N ALA A 137 -17.76 5.80 -4.94
CA ALA A 137 -17.68 6.10 -3.51
C ALA A 137 -16.36 5.58 -2.94
N LEU A 138 -15.61 6.46 -2.30
CA LEU A 138 -14.48 6.10 -1.44
C LEU A 138 -14.97 6.03 0.00
N PHE A 139 -14.93 4.85 0.60
CA PHE A 139 -15.36 4.67 1.98
C PHE A 139 -14.27 5.14 2.94
N PRO A 140 -14.63 5.79 4.07
CA PRO A 140 -13.66 6.12 5.11
C PRO A 140 -12.97 4.83 5.60
N PRO A 141 -11.63 4.73 5.50
CA PRO A 141 -10.91 3.56 5.98
C PRO A 141 -10.92 3.51 7.52
N ASN A 142 -10.85 2.31 8.08
CA ASN A 142 -10.49 2.17 9.49
C ASN A 142 -9.02 2.59 9.70
N PRO A 143 -8.68 3.05 10.91
CA PRO A 143 -7.28 3.22 11.31
C PRO A 143 -6.50 1.93 11.09
N ALA A 144 -5.27 2.05 10.57
CA ALA A 144 -4.39 0.92 10.33
C ALA A 144 -3.32 0.83 11.42
N GLU A 145 -3.06 -0.36 11.92
CA GLU A 145 -2.05 -0.58 12.97
C GLU A 145 -0.69 -0.91 12.36
N ARG A 146 0.27 0.00 12.55
CA ARG A 146 1.62 -0.12 12.00
C ARG A 146 2.35 -1.36 12.54
N ALA A 147 3.03 -2.07 11.66
CA ALA A 147 3.80 -3.30 11.95
C ALA A 147 3.00 -4.49 12.52
N VAL A 148 1.70 -4.33 12.79
CA VAL A 148 0.77 -5.39 13.17
C VAL A 148 0.00 -5.85 11.94
N GLU A 149 -0.58 -4.90 11.21
CA GLU A 149 -1.31 -5.15 9.99
C GLU A 149 -0.38 -5.19 8.78
N ARG A 150 -0.82 -5.89 7.74
CA ARG A 150 -0.10 -5.91 6.45
C ARG A 150 -0.19 -4.58 5.69
N GLY A 151 -1.11 -3.71 6.05
CA GLY A 151 -1.40 -2.47 5.34
C GLY A 151 -2.77 -1.90 5.67
N ALA A 152 -2.98 -0.65 5.29
CA ALA A 152 -4.27 0.03 5.36
C ALA A 152 -5.23 -0.50 4.28
N SER A 153 -6.40 -0.97 4.69
CA SER A 153 -7.44 -1.47 3.77
C SER A 153 -8.30 -0.32 3.26
N ILE A 154 -8.26 -0.09 1.95
CA ILE A 154 -9.02 0.97 1.27
C ILE A 154 -10.15 0.33 0.48
N TYR A 155 -11.39 0.72 0.80
CA TYR A 155 -12.58 0.25 0.11
C TYR A 155 -13.15 1.36 -0.76
N TYR A 156 -13.48 1.02 -2.00
CA TYR A 156 -14.21 1.90 -2.89
C TYR A 156 -15.24 1.14 -3.72
N TYR A 157 -16.31 1.82 -4.09
CA TYR A 157 -17.38 1.27 -4.91
C TYR A 157 -17.41 1.96 -6.27
N LEU A 158 -17.65 1.16 -7.32
CA LEU A 158 -17.91 1.63 -8.67
C LEU A 158 -19.22 1.00 -9.17
N SER A 159 -20.22 1.80 -9.53
CA SER A 159 -21.50 1.27 -10.05
C SER A 159 -21.36 0.60 -11.42
N GLN A 160 -20.33 1.00 -12.18
CA GLN A 160 -19.94 0.43 -13.47
C GLN A 160 -18.42 0.32 -13.51
N PRO A 161 -17.84 -0.54 -14.38
CA PRO A 161 -16.39 -0.62 -14.52
C PRO A 161 -15.79 0.73 -14.93
N ALA A 162 -14.51 0.94 -14.62
CA ALA A 162 -13.76 2.15 -14.99
C ALA A 162 -12.65 1.82 -16.00
N ASP A 163 -12.26 2.78 -16.83
CA ASP A 163 -11.07 2.62 -17.70
C ASP A 163 -9.79 2.71 -16.89
N SER A 164 -9.78 3.58 -15.88
CA SER A 164 -8.68 3.75 -14.94
C SER A 164 -9.19 4.11 -13.55
N VAL A 165 -8.49 3.60 -12.54
CA VAL A 165 -8.65 3.94 -11.13
C VAL A 165 -7.29 4.36 -10.60
N THR A 166 -7.23 5.56 -10.01
CA THR A 166 -6.04 6.06 -9.34
C THR A 166 -6.31 6.19 -7.84
N LEU A 167 -5.42 5.64 -7.03
CA LEU A 167 -5.36 5.86 -5.59
C LEU A 167 -4.06 6.60 -5.26
N GLU A 168 -4.19 7.79 -4.68
CA GLU A 168 -3.07 8.58 -4.18
C GLU A 168 -3.11 8.56 -2.66
N PHE A 169 -1.97 8.23 -2.04
CA PHE A 169 -1.77 8.33 -0.60
C PHE A 169 -0.99 9.59 -0.32
N LEU A 170 -1.51 10.44 0.57
CA LEU A 170 -0.96 11.75 0.85
C LEU A 170 -0.64 11.89 2.33
N ASP A 171 0.34 12.72 2.63
CA ASP A 171 0.62 13.14 4.00
C ASP A 171 -0.47 14.08 4.56
N GLU A 172 -0.29 14.52 5.79
CA GLU A 172 -1.19 15.47 6.46
C GLU A 172 -1.27 16.81 5.71
N GLN A 173 -0.18 17.24 5.07
CA GLN A 173 -0.08 18.50 4.31
C GLN A 173 -0.69 18.40 2.90
N GLY A 174 -1.01 17.18 2.45
CA GLY A 174 -1.58 16.91 1.13
C GLY A 174 -0.54 16.70 0.04
N ASN A 175 0.74 16.46 0.38
CA ASN A 175 1.75 16.02 -0.57
C ASN A 175 1.54 14.54 -0.88
N VAL A 176 1.69 14.16 -2.15
CA VAL A 176 1.54 12.77 -2.57
C VAL A 176 2.77 11.98 -2.13
N ILE A 177 2.54 10.95 -1.33
CA ILE A 177 3.56 9.97 -0.91
C ILE A 177 3.72 8.91 -2.01
N ARG A 178 2.59 8.36 -2.48
CA ARG A 178 2.59 7.27 -3.46
C ARG A 178 1.30 7.25 -4.24
N THR A 179 1.43 6.99 -5.54
CA THR A 179 0.31 6.84 -6.47
C THR A 179 0.26 5.45 -7.03
N PHE A 180 -0.93 4.85 -7.02
CA PHE A 180 -1.20 3.56 -7.63
C PHE A 180 -2.27 3.75 -8.70
N THR A 181 -1.95 3.33 -9.92
CA THR A 181 -2.88 3.39 -11.05
C THR A 181 -3.17 1.99 -11.55
N GLY A 182 -4.45 1.67 -11.66
CA GLY A 182 -4.93 0.46 -12.32
C GLY A 182 -5.72 0.83 -13.56
N THR A 183 -5.53 0.08 -14.63
CA THR A 183 -6.24 0.25 -15.90
C THR A 183 -7.04 -1.00 -16.24
N SER A 184 -8.06 -0.85 -17.08
CA SER A 184 -8.84 -1.98 -17.59
C SER A 184 -7.99 -3.01 -18.34
N ALA A 185 -6.89 -2.57 -18.99
CA ALA A 185 -5.93 -3.44 -19.65
C ALA A 185 -5.18 -4.37 -18.67
N ASP A 186 -4.94 -3.89 -17.44
CA ASP A 186 -4.23 -4.67 -16.41
C ASP A 186 -5.05 -5.86 -15.90
N SER A 187 -6.39 -5.77 -15.99
CA SER A 187 -7.31 -6.83 -15.56
C SER A 187 -7.28 -8.08 -16.46
N ALA A 188 -6.55 -8.02 -17.58
CA ALA A 188 -6.42 -9.10 -18.57
C ALA A 188 -5.09 -9.89 -18.48
N GLY A 189 -4.18 -9.53 -17.58
CA GLY A 189 -2.86 -10.16 -17.45
C GLY A 189 -2.59 -10.77 -16.07
N PRO A 190 -1.71 -11.80 -15.97
CA PRO A 190 -1.21 -12.25 -14.66
C PRO A 190 -0.47 -11.10 -13.98
N ALA A 191 -0.61 -11.00 -12.65
CA ALA A 191 0.09 -10.00 -11.83
C ALA A 191 1.60 -10.04 -12.15
N GLN A 192 2.11 -8.96 -12.73
CA GLN A 192 3.49 -8.85 -13.18
C GLN A 192 4.38 -8.58 -11.97
N GLY A 193 4.67 -9.62 -11.19
CA GLY A 193 5.72 -9.60 -10.17
C GLY A 193 7.06 -9.91 -10.82
N GLY A 194 8.00 -8.96 -10.79
CA GLY A 194 9.38 -9.18 -11.24
C GLY A 194 9.97 -10.42 -10.57
N GLY A 195 10.67 -11.28 -11.31
CA GLY A 195 11.13 -12.60 -10.84
C GLY A 195 12.35 -12.55 -9.91
N GLY A 196 12.29 -11.84 -8.78
CA GLY A 196 13.36 -11.78 -7.78
C GLY A 196 12.90 -12.15 -6.37
N ARG A 197 13.83 -12.67 -5.54
CA ARG A 197 13.61 -13.03 -4.12
C ARG A 197 12.94 -11.93 -3.26
N PHE A 198 13.02 -10.67 -3.72
CA PHE A 198 12.53 -9.49 -3.02
C PHE A 198 11.48 -8.68 -3.81
N ALA A 199 11.00 -9.18 -4.95
CA ALA A 199 9.99 -8.48 -5.71
C ALA A 199 8.65 -8.47 -4.95
N GLY A 200 8.27 -7.29 -4.47
CA GLY A 200 6.88 -7.02 -4.09
C GLY A 200 6.10 -6.74 -5.36
N GLY A 201 5.05 -7.50 -5.64
CA GLY A 201 4.13 -7.14 -6.71
C GLY A 201 3.38 -5.88 -6.29
N ASP A 202 3.51 -4.80 -7.05
CA ASP A 202 2.60 -3.67 -6.93
C ASP A 202 1.20 -4.17 -7.27
N THR A 203 0.37 -4.33 -6.23
CA THR A 203 -1.04 -4.54 -6.44
C THR A 203 -1.59 -3.27 -7.06
N ARG A 204 -2.25 -3.38 -8.21
CA ARG A 204 -2.93 -2.25 -8.87
C ARG A 204 -4.39 -2.17 -8.38
N PRO A 205 -4.98 -0.97 -8.26
CA PRO A 205 -6.41 -0.82 -8.00
C PRO A 205 -7.25 -1.54 -9.06
N SER A 206 -8.26 -2.30 -8.62
CA SER A 206 -9.22 -2.95 -9.51
C SER A 206 -10.15 -1.94 -10.17
N THR A 207 -10.41 -2.11 -11.45
CA THR A 207 -11.34 -1.27 -12.21
C THR A 207 -12.74 -1.89 -12.34
N LYS A 208 -13.02 -3.00 -11.65
CA LYS A 208 -14.27 -3.75 -11.76
C LYS A 208 -15.45 -3.00 -11.11
N ALA A 209 -16.64 -3.19 -11.66
CA ALA A 209 -17.88 -2.77 -11.00
C ALA A 209 -18.08 -3.52 -9.66
N GLY A 210 -18.73 -2.86 -8.72
CA GLY A 210 -18.98 -3.36 -7.37
C GLY A 210 -18.04 -2.76 -6.33
N LEU A 211 -18.03 -3.39 -5.16
CA LEU A 211 -17.10 -3.04 -4.08
C LEU A 211 -15.72 -3.62 -4.40
N ASN A 212 -14.70 -2.77 -4.35
CA ASN A 212 -13.30 -3.11 -4.54
C ASN A 212 -12.53 -2.82 -3.25
N ARG A 213 -11.45 -3.58 -3.05
CA ARG A 213 -10.52 -3.41 -1.95
C ARG A 213 -9.11 -3.24 -2.49
N PHE A 214 -8.38 -2.27 -1.96
CA PHE A 214 -6.96 -2.07 -2.17
C PHE A 214 -6.24 -2.12 -0.81
N LEU A 215 -5.03 -2.66 -0.76
CA LEU A 215 -4.23 -2.73 0.45
C LEU A 215 -2.96 -1.91 0.23
N TRP A 216 -2.82 -0.77 0.93
CA TRP A 216 -1.58 -0.02 0.94
C TRP A 216 -0.68 -0.54 2.05
N ASP A 217 0.54 -0.95 1.72
CA ASP A 217 1.53 -1.44 2.68
C ASP A 217 2.10 -0.36 3.62
N MET A 218 1.55 0.85 3.55
CA MET A 218 1.94 2.02 4.34
C MET A 218 3.40 2.43 4.11
N ARG A 219 3.99 2.10 2.95
CA ARG A 219 5.38 2.42 2.64
C ARG A 219 5.50 3.52 1.60
N TYR A 220 6.51 4.37 1.81
CA TYR A 220 7.00 5.31 0.82
C TYR A 220 7.57 4.57 -0.40
N PRO A 221 7.76 5.26 -1.54
CA PRO A 221 8.48 4.70 -2.68
C PRO A 221 9.87 4.19 -2.29
N GLY A 222 10.33 3.16 -2.98
CA GLY A 222 11.69 2.66 -2.84
C GLY A 222 12.73 3.60 -3.45
N PHE A 223 14.00 3.19 -3.41
CA PHE A 223 15.10 3.91 -4.04
C PHE A 223 15.07 3.77 -5.58
N THR A 224 15.76 4.68 -6.28
CA THR A 224 15.91 4.65 -7.74
C THR A 224 16.42 3.28 -8.22
N ASP A 225 15.71 2.66 -9.16
CA ASP A 225 16.06 1.35 -9.76
C ASP A 225 16.65 1.55 -11.17
N PHE A 226 17.38 0.55 -11.68
CA PHE A 226 17.88 0.52 -13.04
C PHE A 226 17.88 -0.89 -13.63
N GLU A 227 17.89 -0.98 -14.96
CA GLU A 227 17.85 -2.26 -15.66
C GLU A 227 19.05 -3.15 -15.29
N GLY A 228 18.74 -4.39 -14.90
CA GLY A 228 19.73 -5.39 -14.48
C GLY A 228 20.29 -5.15 -13.07
N MET A 229 19.67 -4.31 -12.25
CA MET A 229 20.06 -4.14 -10.85
C MET A 229 19.80 -5.43 -10.06
N ILE A 230 20.84 -5.94 -9.40
CA ILE A 230 20.77 -7.12 -8.55
C ILE A 230 21.20 -6.72 -7.13
N MET A 231 20.23 -6.76 -6.22
CA MET A 231 20.41 -6.49 -4.79
C MET A 231 20.32 -7.79 -3.99
N TRP A 232 21.16 -7.91 -2.96
CA TRP A 232 21.20 -9.10 -2.09
C TRP A 232 20.71 -8.77 -0.69
N ALA A 233 21.18 -7.65 -0.13
CA ALA A 233 20.99 -7.34 1.27
C ALA A 233 19.63 -6.67 1.58
N ALA A 234 18.92 -6.18 0.56
CA ALA A 234 17.63 -5.52 0.73
C ALA A 234 16.77 -5.61 -0.53
N GLY A 235 15.45 -5.57 -0.33
CA GLY A 235 14.49 -5.33 -1.41
C GLY A 235 14.30 -3.83 -1.66
N ASN A 236 13.80 -3.48 -2.84
CA ASN A 236 13.48 -2.08 -3.16
C ASN A 236 12.10 -1.71 -2.59
N ARG A 237 12.07 -1.27 -1.32
CA ARG A 237 10.87 -0.77 -0.63
C ARG A 237 11.24 0.41 0.23
N GLY A 238 10.40 1.44 0.25
CA GLY A 238 10.63 2.62 1.08
C GLY A 238 10.33 2.40 2.56
N PRO A 239 10.77 3.34 3.41
CA PRO A 239 10.43 3.36 4.83
C PRO A 239 8.92 3.32 5.06
N MET A 240 8.51 2.62 6.11
CA MET A 240 7.11 2.61 6.52
C MET A 240 6.73 3.97 7.14
N ALA A 241 5.52 4.46 6.82
CA ALA A 241 4.94 5.70 7.31
C ALA A 241 4.79 5.68 8.84
N VAL A 242 5.18 6.78 9.49
CA VAL A 242 5.12 6.98 10.95
C VAL A 242 3.64 7.02 11.40
N PRO A 243 3.31 6.58 12.64
CA PRO A 243 1.97 6.82 13.17
C PRO A 243 1.56 8.29 13.09
N GLY A 244 0.37 8.55 12.57
CA GLY A 244 -0.09 9.90 12.26
C GLY A 244 -1.32 9.94 11.35
N THR A 245 -1.66 11.15 10.92
CA THR A 245 -2.79 11.39 10.02
C THR A 245 -2.28 11.49 8.58
N TYR A 246 -2.98 10.81 7.68
CA TYR A 246 -2.74 10.74 6.25
C TYR A 246 -4.07 10.92 5.51
N GLN A 247 -4.01 10.93 4.19
CA GLN A 247 -5.18 10.98 3.34
C GLN A 247 -5.06 9.93 2.23
N VAL A 248 -6.20 9.40 1.80
CA VAL A 248 -6.32 8.62 0.57
C VAL A 248 -7.26 9.34 -0.37
N ARG A 249 -6.82 9.53 -1.62
CA ARG A 249 -7.59 10.14 -2.69
C ARG A 249 -7.85 9.12 -3.79
N LEU A 250 -9.11 8.94 -4.11
CA LEU A 250 -9.58 8.12 -5.23
C LEU A 250 -9.94 9.04 -6.40
N THR A 251 -9.46 8.70 -7.59
CA THR A 251 -9.92 9.28 -8.86
C THR A 251 -10.37 8.16 -9.79
N ALA A 252 -11.65 8.16 -10.17
CA ALA A 252 -12.24 7.17 -11.08
C ALA A 252 -13.48 7.75 -11.78
N ASN A 253 -13.69 7.42 -13.06
CA ASN A 253 -14.86 7.85 -13.85
C ASN A 253 -15.14 9.37 -13.78
N GLY A 254 -14.08 10.19 -13.79
CA GLY A 254 -14.16 11.64 -13.72
C GLY A 254 -14.56 12.22 -12.34
N GLN A 255 -14.68 11.37 -11.31
CA GLN A 255 -14.92 11.80 -9.93
C GLN A 255 -13.66 11.63 -9.08
N THR A 256 -13.43 12.59 -8.19
CA THR A 256 -12.35 12.55 -7.20
C THR A 256 -12.94 12.68 -5.80
N GLN A 257 -12.52 11.79 -4.89
CA GLN A 257 -12.92 11.80 -3.49
C GLN A 257 -11.70 11.61 -2.60
N THR A 258 -11.69 12.24 -1.43
CA THR A 258 -10.62 12.11 -0.44
C THR A 258 -11.21 11.72 0.90
N GLN A 259 -10.57 10.77 1.58
CA GLN A 259 -10.90 10.36 2.94
C GLN A 259 -9.66 10.47 3.83
N PRO A 260 -9.83 10.82 5.12
CA PRO A 260 -8.74 10.73 6.09
C PRO A 260 -8.35 9.26 6.30
N LEU A 261 -7.08 9.03 6.57
CA LEU A 261 -6.50 7.74 6.92
C LEU A 261 -5.64 7.92 8.17
N GLU A 262 -5.89 7.14 9.22
CA GLU A 262 -5.11 7.18 10.44
C GLU A 262 -4.17 5.96 10.47
N ILE A 263 -2.89 6.19 10.74
CA ILE A 263 -1.94 5.11 11.04
C ILE A 263 -1.62 5.18 12.53
N ARG A 264 -1.84 4.09 13.23
CA ARG A 264 -1.63 3.99 14.68
C ARG A 264 -0.37 3.20 15.03
N MET A 265 0.13 3.50 16.22
CA MET A 265 1.23 2.74 16.80
C MET A 265 0.68 1.45 17.39
N ASP A 266 1.44 0.36 17.25
CA ASP A 266 1.13 -0.89 17.94
C ASP A 266 0.94 -0.64 19.45
N PRO A 267 -0.26 -0.91 20.02
CA PRO A 267 -0.54 -0.62 21.42
C PRO A 267 0.34 -1.42 22.38
N ARG A 268 1.01 -2.48 21.92
CA ARG A 268 1.96 -3.26 22.72
C ARG A 268 3.29 -2.55 22.96
N LEU A 269 3.57 -1.49 22.22
CA LEU A 269 4.79 -0.67 22.36
C LEU A 269 4.59 0.56 23.25
N GLU A 270 3.36 0.81 23.71
CA GLU A 270 3.04 1.94 24.58
C GLU A 270 3.91 1.94 25.84
N GLY A 271 4.58 3.06 26.09
CA GLY A 271 5.45 3.25 27.26
C GLY A 271 6.90 2.79 27.05
N GLU A 272 7.20 2.03 25.99
CA GLU A 272 8.57 1.62 25.63
C GLU A 272 9.12 2.40 24.43
N VAL A 273 8.26 2.74 23.47
CA VAL A 273 8.61 3.43 22.23
C VAL A 273 7.74 4.68 22.11
N THR A 274 8.36 5.80 21.76
CA THR A 274 7.65 7.05 21.49
C THR A 274 7.43 7.25 19.98
N ILE A 275 6.45 8.08 19.63
CA ILE A 275 6.27 8.51 18.23
C ILE A 275 7.54 9.19 17.70
N GLU A 276 8.29 9.88 18.57
CA GLU A 276 9.53 10.55 18.19
C GLU A 276 10.64 9.56 17.82
N ASP A 277 10.76 8.44 18.55
CA ASP A 277 11.69 7.36 18.19
C ASP A 277 11.41 6.81 16.78
N LEU A 278 10.12 6.68 16.44
CA LEU A 278 9.69 6.24 15.11
C LEU A 278 9.90 7.31 14.02
N ARG A 279 9.82 8.60 14.38
CA ARG A 279 10.18 9.72 13.49
C ARG A 279 11.67 9.73 13.20
N GLU A 280 12.52 9.66 14.23
CA GLU A 280 13.98 9.57 14.07
C GLU A 280 14.37 8.36 13.21
N ARG A 281 13.71 7.21 13.42
CA ARG A 281 13.89 6.02 12.58
C ARG A 281 13.52 6.27 11.13
N HIS A 282 12.35 6.85 10.88
CA HIS A 282 11.88 7.14 9.54
C HIS A 282 12.78 8.15 8.82
N GLU A 283 13.23 9.19 9.52
CA GLU A 283 14.13 10.20 8.98
C GLU A 283 15.47 9.60 8.54
N LEU A 284 16.13 8.83 9.42
CA LEU A 284 17.37 8.15 9.04
C LEU A 284 17.15 7.18 7.88
N ALA A 285 16.05 6.43 7.89
CA ALA A 285 15.73 5.50 6.81
C ALA A 285 15.51 6.23 5.46
N MET A 286 14.87 7.40 5.47
CA MET A 286 14.70 8.24 4.28
C MET A 286 16.04 8.78 3.78
N GLN A 287 16.92 9.25 4.68
CA GLN A 287 18.27 9.69 4.31
C GLN A 287 19.08 8.54 3.68
N VAL A 288 19.05 7.34 4.27
CA VAL A 288 19.73 6.17 3.69
C VAL A 288 19.15 5.81 2.32
N LEU A 289 17.82 5.86 2.16
CA LEU A 289 17.15 5.60 0.88
C LEU A 289 17.58 6.60 -0.21
N GLU A 290 17.69 7.87 0.12
CA GLU A 290 18.18 8.91 -0.80
C GLU A 290 19.61 8.61 -1.23
N ARG A 291 20.49 8.24 -0.30
CA ARG A 291 21.88 7.86 -0.61
C ARG A 291 21.98 6.59 -1.48
N VAL A 292 21.09 5.62 -1.31
CA VAL A 292 21.00 4.47 -2.25
C VAL A 292 20.58 4.95 -3.64
N SER A 293 19.64 5.90 -3.73
CA SER A 293 19.16 6.44 -5.00
C SER A 293 20.26 7.21 -5.73
N GLU A 294 21.01 8.07 -5.05
CA GLU A 294 22.16 8.79 -5.61
C GLU A 294 23.23 7.83 -6.15
N ALA A 295 23.52 6.76 -5.41
CA ALA A 295 24.43 5.71 -5.87
C ALA A 295 23.94 5.05 -7.17
N ASN A 296 22.66 4.72 -7.24
CA ASN A 296 22.06 4.10 -8.42
C ASN A 296 21.98 5.07 -9.61
N GLU A 297 21.71 6.34 -9.37
CA GLU A 297 21.72 7.39 -10.39
C GLU A 297 23.12 7.62 -10.96
N ALA A 298 24.17 7.54 -10.14
CA ALA A 298 25.54 7.57 -10.61
C ALA A 298 25.89 6.40 -11.53
N VAL A 299 25.33 5.21 -11.29
CA VAL A 299 25.46 4.04 -12.19
C VAL A 299 24.73 4.29 -13.50
N ILE A 300 23.51 4.82 -13.46
CA ILE A 300 22.74 5.18 -14.67
C ILE A 300 23.53 6.19 -15.51
N LEU A 301 24.03 7.27 -14.90
CA LEU A 301 24.84 8.29 -15.56
C LEU A 301 26.12 7.68 -16.17
N SER A 302 26.81 6.84 -15.40
CA SER A 302 28.03 6.16 -15.85
C SER A 302 27.79 5.31 -17.10
N ARG A 303 26.68 4.57 -17.15
CA ARG A 303 26.32 3.72 -18.30
C ARG A 303 25.92 4.55 -19.52
N ASP A 304 25.12 5.61 -19.32
CA ASP A 304 24.68 6.50 -20.39
C ASP A 304 25.88 7.22 -21.04
N VAL A 305 26.78 7.79 -20.23
CA VAL A 305 28.01 8.44 -20.74
C VAL A 305 28.88 7.44 -21.50
N LYS A 306 29.13 6.24 -20.95
CA LYS A 306 29.95 5.23 -21.64
C LYS A 306 29.35 4.80 -22.98
N ALA A 307 28.03 4.60 -23.04
CA ALA A 307 27.33 4.25 -24.27
C ALA A 307 27.44 5.35 -25.34
N GLN A 308 27.32 6.62 -24.93
CA GLN A 308 27.54 7.75 -25.85
C GLN A 308 29.00 7.81 -26.34
N VAL A 309 29.98 7.61 -25.45
CA VAL A 309 31.40 7.55 -25.86
C VAL A 309 31.62 6.44 -26.88
N ASP A 310 31.11 5.23 -26.64
CA ASP A 310 31.21 4.11 -27.58
C ASP A 310 30.63 4.44 -28.96
N ASP A 311 29.47 5.10 -29.00
CA ASP A 311 28.88 5.56 -30.27
C ASP A 311 29.76 6.60 -30.99
N ARG A 312 30.45 7.49 -30.26
CA ARG A 312 31.37 8.46 -30.87
C ARG A 312 32.65 7.82 -31.38
N LEU A 313 33.23 6.89 -30.61
CA LEU A 313 34.42 6.16 -30.99
C LEU A 313 34.18 5.32 -32.26
N ALA A 314 32.99 4.75 -32.41
CA ALA A 314 32.62 4.02 -33.63
C ALA A 314 32.51 4.91 -34.90
N LYS A 315 32.53 6.24 -34.77
CA LYS A 315 32.35 7.21 -35.86
C LYS A 315 33.62 7.97 -36.22
N THR A 316 34.77 7.60 -35.65
CA THR A 316 36.02 8.31 -35.86
C THR A 316 37.23 7.39 -35.79
N ASP A 317 38.24 7.68 -36.60
CA ASP A 317 39.56 7.01 -36.56
C ASP A 317 40.63 7.92 -35.94
N VAL A 318 40.24 9.05 -35.32
CA VAL A 318 41.18 10.00 -34.71
C VAL A 318 41.76 9.37 -33.44
N ALA A 319 43.03 8.96 -33.50
CA ALA A 319 43.72 8.26 -32.41
C ALA A 319 43.64 8.98 -31.04
N GLN A 320 43.67 10.32 -31.04
CA GLN A 320 43.56 11.09 -29.81
C GLN A 320 42.15 11.02 -29.19
N ILE A 321 41.09 10.97 -30.01
CA ILE A 321 39.72 10.81 -29.53
C ILE A 321 39.54 9.41 -28.95
N GLU A 322 40.09 8.38 -29.61
CA GLU A 322 40.10 7.01 -29.09
C GLU A 322 40.81 6.92 -27.74
N GLU A 323 42.01 7.49 -27.63
CA GLU A 323 42.78 7.48 -26.38
C GLU A 323 42.02 8.14 -25.22
N VAL A 324 41.51 9.36 -25.42
CA VAL A 324 40.77 10.09 -24.39
C VAL A 324 39.42 9.41 -24.09
N GLY A 325 38.73 8.91 -25.10
CA GLY A 325 37.46 8.20 -24.96
C GLY A 325 37.60 6.93 -24.14
N GLN A 326 38.62 6.11 -24.41
CA GLN A 326 38.89 4.92 -23.58
C GLN A 326 39.32 5.31 -22.17
N ARG A 327 40.11 6.37 -21.99
CA ARG A 327 40.47 6.87 -20.65
C ARG A 327 39.24 7.27 -19.83
N VAL A 328 38.30 8.00 -20.43
CA VAL A 328 37.01 8.35 -19.80
C VAL A 328 36.26 7.07 -19.41
N LYS A 329 36.09 6.13 -20.34
CA LYS A 329 35.35 4.88 -20.10
C LYS A 329 35.96 4.03 -18.98
N THR A 330 37.29 3.91 -18.94
CA THR A 330 37.99 3.17 -17.89
C THR A 330 37.77 3.82 -16.53
N LYS A 331 38.02 5.12 -16.42
CA LYS A 331 37.84 5.84 -15.14
C LYS A 331 36.39 5.79 -14.64
N ILE A 332 35.41 5.95 -15.52
CA ILE A 332 33.98 5.82 -15.18
C ILE A 332 33.64 4.39 -14.75
N SER A 333 34.19 3.37 -15.44
CA SER A 333 33.93 1.97 -15.09
C SER A 333 34.52 1.60 -13.72
N ASP A 334 35.66 2.18 -13.34
CA ASP A 334 36.25 1.99 -12.02
C ASP A 334 35.36 2.57 -10.92
N VAL A 335 34.78 3.76 -11.13
CA VAL A 335 33.81 4.36 -10.21
C VAL A 335 32.53 3.52 -10.13
N GLU A 336 31.94 3.16 -11.27
CA GLU A 336 30.75 2.29 -11.33
C GLU A 336 31.00 0.99 -10.56
N GLY A 337 32.17 0.37 -10.72
CA GLY A 337 32.54 -0.87 -10.05
C GLY A 337 32.73 -0.76 -8.53
N ARG A 338 32.96 0.44 -7.99
CA ARG A 338 33.01 0.71 -6.54
C ARG A 338 31.63 1.03 -5.96
N ILE A 339 30.73 1.56 -6.78
CA ILE A 339 29.34 1.86 -6.40
C ILE A 339 28.43 0.62 -6.50
N TYR A 340 28.52 -0.12 -7.61
CA TYR A 340 27.69 -1.28 -7.95
C TYR A 340 28.52 -2.48 -8.44
N GLN A 341 28.08 -3.70 -8.11
CA GLN A 341 28.74 -4.92 -8.56
C GLN A 341 28.36 -5.26 -10.01
N VAL A 342 29.12 -4.72 -10.97
CA VAL A 342 28.87 -4.86 -12.41
C VAL A 342 28.96 -6.30 -12.94
N ARG A 343 29.55 -7.23 -12.17
CA ARG A 343 29.67 -8.65 -12.55
C ARG A 343 28.41 -9.47 -12.30
N ASN A 344 27.44 -8.92 -11.56
CA ASN A 344 26.20 -9.62 -11.28
C ASN A 344 25.37 -9.78 -12.55
N GLN A 345 24.98 -11.02 -12.86
CA GLN A 345 24.07 -11.41 -13.94
C GLN A 345 22.86 -12.20 -13.42
N SER A 346 22.98 -12.79 -12.22
CA SER A 346 21.96 -13.57 -11.53
C SER A 346 21.85 -13.21 -10.06
N SER A 347 20.68 -13.44 -9.47
CA SER A 347 20.38 -13.17 -8.05
C SER A 347 21.27 -13.90 -7.04
N GLN A 348 22.00 -14.93 -7.46
CA GLN A 348 22.94 -15.69 -6.60
C GLN A 348 24.40 -15.26 -6.76
N ASP A 349 24.74 -14.43 -7.75
CA ASP A 349 26.11 -13.95 -7.95
C ASP A 349 26.70 -13.15 -6.77
N PRO A 350 25.89 -12.47 -5.93
CA PRO A 350 26.39 -11.88 -4.70
C PRO A 350 27.02 -12.87 -3.70
N LEU A 351 26.88 -14.18 -3.91
CA LEU A 351 27.63 -15.21 -3.17
C LEU A 351 29.07 -15.34 -3.65
N ASN A 352 29.34 -15.01 -4.91
CA ASN A 352 30.65 -15.10 -5.56
C ASN A 352 31.39 -13.75 -5.60
N TYR A 353 30.65 -12.64 -5.62
CA TYR A 353 31.21 -11.30 -5.72
C TYR A 353 30.74 -10.41 -4.54
N PRO A 354 31.64 -9.59 -3.97
CA PRO A 354 31.29 -8.75 -2.84
C PRO A 354 30.25 -7.69 -3.21
N ILE A 355 29.37 -7.37 -2.27
CA ILE A 355 28.44 -6.26 -2.40
C ILE A 355 29.19 -4.91 -2.38
N MET A 356 28.70 -3.95 -3.17
CA MET A 356 29.26 -2.61 -3.31
C MET A 356 28.47 -1.56 -2.52
N LEU A 357 28.84 -0.29 -2.63
CA LEU A 357 28.31 0.79 -1.78
C LEU A 357 26.78 0.86 -1.79
N ASN A 358 26.14 0.77 -2.96
CA ASN A 358 24.69 0.86 -3.07
C ASN A 358 23.96 -0.23 -2.27
N ASN A 359 24.45 -1.47 -2.35
CA ASN A 359 23.88 -2.64 -1.67
C ASN A 359 24.24 -2.65 -0.17
N LYS A 360 25.37 -2.07 0.23
CA LYS A 360 25.70 -1.84 1.65
C LYS A 360 24.79 -0.80 2.30
N LEU A 361 24.55 0.33 1.62
CA LEU A 361 23.59 1.34 2.08
C LEU A 361 22.17 0.75 2.15
N ALA A 362 21.76 0.00 1.14
CA ALA A 362 20.46 -0.68 1.18
C ALA A 362 20.36 -1.73 2.30
N SER A 363 21.45 -2.42 2.64
CA SER A 363 21.52 -3.30 3.81
C SER A 363 21.27 -2.54 5.12
N LEU A 364 21.80 -1.33 5.25
CA LEU A 364 21.58 -0.49 6.42
C LEU A 364 20.10 -0.08 6.50
N LEU A 365 19.51 0.32 5.37
CA LEU A 365 18.07 0.62 5.29
C LEU A 365 17.22 -0.56 5.78
N ALA A 366 17.52 -1.77 5.32
CA ALA A 366 16.80 -2.98 5.76
C ALA A 366 16.99 -3.28 7.26
N LEU A 367 18.14 -2.92 7.84
CA LEU A 367 18.41 -3.10 9.26
C LEU A 367 17.62 -2.09 10.12
N ILE A 368 17.59 -0.82 9.71
CA ILE A 368 16.81 0.23 10.37
C ILE A 368 15.32 -0.14 10.37
N GLU A 369 14.83 -0.68 9.26
CA GLU A 369 13.42 -1.05 9.08
C GLU A 369 13.01 -2.37 9.75
N ARG A 370 13.93 -3.08 10.43
CA ARG A 370 13.65 -4.41 10.99
C ARG A 370 12.85 -4.40 12.29
N GLY A 371 12.86 -3.30 13.06
CA GLY A 371 12.14 -3.22 14.33
C GLY A 371 11.62 -1.82 14.66
N GLU A 372 10.63 -1.76 15.55
CA GLU A 372 9.95 -0.53 15.96
C GLU A 372 10.66 0.13 17.14
N TYR A 373 11.88 0.64 16.92
CA TYR A 373 12.66 1.35 17.95
C TYR A 373 13.54 2.44 17.32
N ARG A 374 14.03 3.35 18.16
CA ARG A 374 14.98 4.41 17.78
C ARG A 374 16.26 3.83 17.17
N PRO A 375 16.82 4.39 16.08
CA PRO A 375 18.09 3.90 15.55
C PRO A 375 19.21 3.92 16.58
N THR A 376 20.10 2.93 16.53
CA THR A 376 21.24 2.88 17.46
C THR A 376 22.36 3.79 16.97
N ASP A 377 23.25 4.23 17.87
CA ASP A 377 24.42 5.04 17.51
C ASP A 377 25.25 4.41 16.39
N GLN A 378 25.40 3.09 16.39
CA GLN A 378 26.14 2.36 15.35
C GLN A 378 25.46 2.44 13.97
N MET A 379 24.12 2.57 13.91
CA MET A 379 23.44 2.77 12.63
C MET A 379 23.80 4.12 12.02
N TYR A 380 23.89 5.18 12.84
CA TYR A 380 24.37 6.49 12.41
C TYR A 380 25.84 6.46 12.01
N GLU A 381 26.72 5.83 12.79
CA GLU A 381 28.15 5.71 12.44
C GLU A 381 28.36 4.97 11.11
N VAL A 382 27.61 3.90 10.86
CA VAL A 382 27.65 3.17 9.58
C VAL A 382 27.08 4.01 8.44
N PHE A 383 26.00 4.77 8.67
CA PHE A 383 25.46 5.69 7.68
C PHE A 383 26.51 6.72 7.27
N GLU A 384 27.10 7.43 8.22
CA GLU A 384 28.14 8.44 7.97
C GLU A 384 29.33 7.85 7.20
N SER A 385 29.81 6.68 7.62
CA SER A 385 30.93 6.00 6.95
C SER A 385 30.61 5.61 5.50
N LEU A 386 29.44 5.04 5.25
CA LEU A 386 29.04 4.62 3.90
C LEU A 386 28.70 5.81 3.00
N SER A 387 28.04 6.84 3.55
CA SER A 387 27.73 8.07 2.85
C SER A 387 28.98 8.83 2.46
N GLY A 388 29.96 9.01 3.35
CA GLY A 388 31.23 9.67 3.01
C GLY A 388 32.00 8.94 1.91
N ARG A 389 32.00 7.60 1.91
CA ARG A 389 32.59 6.81 0.82
C ARG A 389 31.85 6.97 -0.51
N LEU A 390 30.53 7.12 -0.47
CA LEU A 390 29.76 7.43 -1.67
C LEU A 390 30.12 8.84 -2.18
N ASP A 391 30.29 9.83 -1.31
CA ASP A 391 30.71 11.18 -1.71
C ASP A 391 32.07 11.17 -2.42
N GLU A 392 33.02 10.36 -1.96
CA GLU A 392 34.31 10.19 -2.63
C GLU A 392 34.14 9.71 -4.09
N GLU A 393 33.28 8.72 -4.32
CA GLU A 393 33.01 8.18 -5.66
C GLU A 393 32.21 9.15 -6.54
N LEU A 394 31.22 9.84 -5.98
CA LEU A 394 30.44 10.86 -6.69
C LEU A 394 31.34 12.04 -7.10
N ASN A 395 32.23 12.48 -6.21
CA ASN A 395 33.21 13.52 -6.51
C ASN A 395 34.21 13.07 -7.56
N ALA A 396 34.66 11.81 -7.53
CA ALA A 396 35.52 11.25 -8.56
C ALA A 396 34.81 11.24 -9.94
N LEU A 397 33.54 10.82 -10.00
CA LEU A 397 32.75 10.85 -11.22
C LEU A 397 32.60 12.28 -11.76
N ASN A 398 32.24 13.23 -10.91
CA ASN A 398 32.11 14.64 -11.27
C ASN A 398 33.43 15.23 -11.78
N LEU A 399 34.57 14.86 -11.18
CA LEU A 399 35.88 15.29 -11.64
C LEU A 399 36.20 14.73 -13.03
N ILE A 400 35.90 13.46 -13.29
CA ILE A 400 36.08 12.85 -14.62
C ILE A 400 35.23 13.58 -15.67
N ILE A 401 33.99 13.90 -15.33
CA ILE A 401 33.08 14.66 -16.20
C ILE A 401 33.63 16.07 -16.47
N ALA A 402 34.06 16.78 -15.43
CA ALA A 402 34.54 18.15 -15.54
C ALA A 402 35.89 18.28 -16.27
N THR A 403 36.68 17.20 -16.33
CA THR A 403 38.04 17.22 -16.89
C THR A 403 38.17 16.35 -18.12
N ASP A 404 38.21 15.03 -17.96
CA ASP A 404 38.43 14.09 -19.06
C ASP A 404 37.31 14.13 -20.11
N LEU A 405 36.05 14.18 -19.69
CA LEU A 405 34.91 14.26 -20.63
C LEU A 405 34.83 15.63 -21.31
N ALA A 406 35.15 16.71 -20.60
CA ALA A 406 35.22 18.05 -21.19
C ALA A 406 36.34 18.15 -22.25
N GLU A 407 37.48 17.50 -22.00
CA GLU A 407 38.54 17.35 -23.01
C GLU A 407 38.06 16.55 -24.22
N LEU A 408 37.40 15.40 -24.00
CA LEU A 408 36.84 14.59 -25.08
C LEU A 408 35.86 15.41 -25.93
N ASN A 409 34.95 16.15 -25.29
CA ASN A 409 33.95 16.97 -25.97
C ASN A 409 34.57 18.07 -26.82
N ARG A 410 35.65 18.71 -26.35
CA ARG A 410 36.40 19.69 -27.15
C ARG A 410 37.03 19.04 -28.38
N LEU A 411 37.58 17.82 -28.25
CA LEU A 411 38.14 17.09 -29.40
C LEU A 411 37.06 16.64 -30.38
N LEU A 412 35.92 16.15 -29.88
CA LEU A 412 34.77 15.78 -30.70
C LEU A 412 34.27 16.96 -31.52
N GLU A 413 34.07 18.12 -30.88
CA GLU A 413 33.61 19.35 -31.53
C GLU A 413 34.60 19.83 -32.61
N GLN A 414 35.90 19.83 -32.31
CA GLN A 414 36.95 20.19 -33.29
C GLN A 414 36.97 19.28 -34.52
N ASN A 415 36.47 18.05 -34.39
CA ASN A 415 36.38 17.06 -35.47
C ASN A 415 34.95 16.94 -36.04
N GLY A 416 34.05 17.88 -35.73
CA GLY A 416 32.70 17.93 -36.29
C GLY A 416 31.76 16.83 -35.78
N LEU A 417 32.08 16.19 -34.64
CA LEU A 417 31.28 15.16 -34.01
C LEU A 417 30.42 15.75 -32.89
N GLU A 418 29.27 15.12 -32.64
CA GLU A 418 28.41 15.52 -31.53
C GLU A 418 29.07 15.22 -30.18
N GLN A 419 28.98 16.17 -29.25
CA GLN A 419 29.45 16.00 -27.87
C GLN A 419 28.69 14.89 -27.13
N VAL A 420 29.34 14.36 -26.10
CA VAL A 420 28.75 13.46 -25.10
C VAL A 420 28.15 14.29 -23.96
N ARG A 421 26.91 13.99 -23.58
CA ARG A 421 26.19 14.72 -22.52
C ARG A 421 26.16 13.91 -21.23
N ALA A 422 26.46 14.55 -20.11
CA ALA A 422 26.35 13.98 -18.77
C ALA A 422 25.15 14.63 -18.05
N GLU A 423 23.94 14.15 -18.36
CA GLU A 423 22.71 14.64 -17.73
C GLU A 423 22.20 13.63 -16.70
N GLN A 424 21.92 14.07 -15.47
CA GLN A 424 21.20 13.26 -14.49
C GLN A 424 19.74 13.11 -14.94
N LYS A 425 19.42 12.02 -15.64
CA LYS A 425 18.03 11.60 -15.86
C LYS A 425 17.49 11.05 -14.52
N GLY A 426 16.96 11.92 -13.64
CA GLY A 426 16.60 11.43 -12.30
C GLY A 426 15.63 12.25 -11.46
N LYS A 427 15.64 13.60 -11.50
CA LYS A 427 14.62 14.37 -10.76
C LYS A 427 13.31 14.47 -11.54
N VAL A 428 12.54 13.39 -11.55
CA VAL A 428 11.09 13.53 -11.69
C VAL A 428 10.62 14.19 -10.39
N THR A 429 10.54 15.50 -10.43
CA THR A 429 9.83 16.27 -9.39
C THR A 429 8.35 16.10 -9.73
N THR A 430 7.66 15.22 -9.00
CA THR A 430 6.19 15.17 -8.95
C THR A 430 5.76 14.86 -7.54
#